data_AF-A0A6N3UQX1-F1
#
_entry.id   AF-A0A6N3UQX1-F1
#
_cell.length_a   1.000
_cell.length_b   1.000
_cell.length_c   1.000
_cell.angle_alpha   90.00
_cell.angle_beta   90.00
_cell.angle_gamma   90.00
#
_symmetry.space_group_name_H-M   'P 1'
#
loop_
_entity.id
_entity.type
_entity.pdbx_description
1 polymer ?
#
loop_
_entity_poly.entity_id
_entity_poly.type
_entity_poly.pdbx_seq_one_letter_code
_entity_poly.pdbx_strand_id
1 'polypeptide(L)'
;MKRKRELGTPRLLGIVWPFIAVVLFQALLGCVSLYMLSAVRGYVAGESLWSKGQKDAIYYLNLYADSRDPAIFDKYHQAIRVPQGGHNLRLALDQSPPDLNAAREGILQGGNSPDDVTSIIWFYRNFRHFSYLDTAIQKWTVGDDYLIQLDTLAQEMHQKISANHATDADVQRWKQRTFEINEGVTPAAKAFSDALGEGSRFIQQLLIFINLATALMLILLALLRTHKILAQRRAFAEALQVEKERALVTLESIGDGVITTDVNGAIDYMNPAAEHLTHWNSKQAQGVPLAALFRLLDENAPEDGLGSVRKP
;
A
#
# COMPACT_ATOMS: atom_id res chain seq x y z
N MET A 1 -8.90 46.48 -27.20
CA MET A 1 -8.46 45.07 -27.12
C MET A 1 -9.16 44.37 -25.96
N LYS A 2 -10.22 43.57 -26.23
CA LYS A 2 -10.93 42.77 -25.21
C LYS A 2 -10.08 41.57 -24.80
N ARG A 3 -9.57 41.52 -23.56
CA ARG A 3 -8.98 40.30 -22.99
C ARG A 3 -10.09 39.26 -22.79
N LYS A 4 -10.08 38.19 -23.59
CA LYS A 4 -10.81 36.95 -23.28
C LYS A 4 -10.30 36.44 -21.92
N ARG A 5 -11.11 36.55 -20.88
CA ARG A 5 -10.91 35.75 -19.66
C ARG A 5 -11.34 34.33 -20.03
N GLU A 6 -10.38 33.49 -20.38
CA GLU A 6 -10.62 32.06 -20.43
C GLU A 6 -10.95 31.59 -19.02
N LEU A 7 -12.22 31.27 -18.78
CA LEU A 7 -12.66 30.50 -17.62
C LEU A 7 -11.97 29.15 -17.73
N GLY A 8 -10.76 29.06 -17.17
CA GLY A 8 -9.98 27.84 -17.12
C GLY A 8 -10.87 26.76 -16.51
N THR A 9 -11.22 25.77 -17.32
CA THR A 9 -11.84 24.54 -16.85
C THR A 9 -11.04 24.08 -15.64
N PRO A 10 -11.68 23.83 -14.47
CA PRO A 10 -10.94 23.25 -13.36
C PRO A 10 -10.41 21.93 -13.90
N ARG A 11 -9.08 21.86 -14.10
CA ARG A 11 -8.42 20.69 -14.69
C ARG A 11 -8.96 19.50 -13.93
N LEU A 12 -9.66 18.58 -14.59
CA LEU A 12 -10.28 17.38 -14.02
C LEU A 12 -9.35 16.70 -13.00
N LEU A 13 -8.04 16.74 -13.29
CA LEU A 13 -6.96 16.40 -12.38
C LEU A 13 -7.10 16.94 -10.95
N GLY A 14 -7.39 18.23 -10.74
CA GLY A 14 -7.47 18.83 -9.40
C GLY A 14 -8.60 18.26 -8.52
N ILE A 15 -9.63 17.68 -9.14
CA ILE A 15 -10.76 17.03 -8.44
C ILE A 15 -10.47 15.53 -8.25
N VAL A 16 -9.85 14.88 -9.23
CA VAL A 16 -9.66 13.42 -9.24
C VAL A 16 -8.38 12.98 -8.51
N TRP A 17 -7.33 13.83 -8.44
CA TRP A 17 -6.05 13.45 -7.85
C TRP A 17 -6.13 12.92 -6.40
N PRO A 18 -6.97 13.46 -5.49
CA PRO A 18 -7.05 12.94 -4.12
C PRO A 18 -7.60 11.52 -4.08
N PHE A 19 -8.54 11.18 -4.97
CA PHE A 19 -9.07 9.82 -5.10
C PHE A 19 -8.00 8.86 -5.63
N ILE A 20 -7.21 9.30 -6.61
CA ILE A 20 -6.07 8.52 -7.11
C ILE A 20 -5.05 8.32 -5.99
N ALA A 21 -4.72 9.35 -5.22
CA ALA A 21 -3.78 9.25 -4.11
C ALA A 21 -4.26 8.30 -3.01
N VAL A 22 -5.57 8.35 -2.67
CA VAL A 22 -6.21 7.40 -1.75
C VAL A 22 -6.07 5.96 -2.24
N VAL A 23 -6.40 5.70 -3.52
CA VAL A 23 -6.32 4.36 -4.10
C VAL A 23 -4.88 3.86 -4.14
N LEU A 24 -3.93 4.71 -4.54
CA LEU A 24 -2.51 4.36 -4.58
C LEU A 24 -1.95 4.08 -3.18
N PHE A 25 -2.33 4.89 -2.19
CA PHE A 25 -1.91 4.68 -0.80
C PHE A 25 -2.46 3.36 -0.25
N GLN A 26 -3.73 3.08 -0.50
CA GLN A 26 -4.35 1.83 -0.07
C GLN A 26 -3.75 0.61 -0.78
N ALA A 27 -3.47 0.73 -2.08
CA ALA A 27 -2.78 -0.32 -2.84
C ALA A 27 -1.37 -0.56 -2.29
N LEU A 28 -0.62 0.50 -1.99
CA LEU A 28 0.71 0.41 -1.38
C LEU A 28 0.66 -0.29 -0.01
N LEU A 29 -0.28 0.11 0.85
CA LEU A 29 -0.48 -0.53 2.16
C LEU A 29 -0.85 -2.01 2.02
N GLY A 30 -1.70 -2.34 1.06
CA GLY A 30 -2.04 -3.72 0.71
C GLY A 30 -0.82 -4.52 0.26
N CYS A 31 0.01 -3.96 -0.63
CA CYS A 31 1.26 -4.59 -1.08
C CYS A 31 2.23 -4.85 0.09
N VAL A 32 2.44 -3.87 0.96
CA VAL A 32 3.30 -4.04 2.16
C VAL A 32 2.73 -5.12 3.08
N SER A 33 1.42 -5.15 3.27
CA SER A 33 0.74 -6.16 4.10
C SER A 33 0.89 -7.57 3.53
N LEU A 34 0.72 -7.73 2.21
CA LEU A 34 0.93 -9.01 1.52
C LEU A 34 2.38 -9.46 1.60
N TYR A 35 3.32 -8.53 1.44
CA TYR A 35 4.75 -8.82 1.59
C TYR A 35 5.09 -9.30 3.00
N MET A 36 4.54 -8.65 4.03
CA MET A 36 4.72 -9.04 5.42
C MET A 36 4.12 -10.43 5.72
N LEU A 37 2.93 -10.73 5.19
CA LEU A 37 2.32 -12.07 5.30
C LEU A 37 3.15 -13.15 4.60
N SER A 38 3.75 -12.83 3.44
CA SER A 38 4.65 -13.75 2.73
C SER A 38 5.90 -14.04 3.57
N ALA A 39 6.49 -13.03 4.19
CA ALA A 39 7.65 -13.21 5.06
C ALA A 39 7.35 -14.11 6.26
N VAL A 40 6.23 -13.86 6.97
CA VAL A 40 5.79 -14.68 8.10
C VAL A 40 5.55 -16.13 7.67
N ARG A 41 4.97 -16.36 6.48
CA ARG A 41 4.79 -17.69 5.92
C ARG A 41 6.13 -18.41 5.69
N GLY A 42 7.15 -17.68 5.22
CA GLY A 42 8.50 -18.21 5.04
C GLY A 42 9.08 -18.77 6.34
N TYR A 43 8.89 -18.08 7.48
CA TYR A 43 9.32 -18.60 8.78
C TYR A 43 8.54 -19.84 9.22
N VAL A 44 7.22 -19.86 9.05
CA VAL A 44 6.39 -21.02 9.42
C VAL A 44 6.76 -22.24 8.57
N ALA A 45 7.02 -22.04 7.28
CA ALA A 45 7.51 -23.10 6.39
C ALA A 45 8.90 -23.61 6.83
N GLY A 46 9.81 -22.68 7.17
CA GLY A 46 11.15 -23.01 7.67
C GLY A 46 11.12 -23.80 8.98
N GLU A 47 10.25 -23.43 9.93
CA GLU A 47 10.05 -24.18 11.18
C GLU A 47 9.60 -25.62 10.90
N SER A 48 8.63 -25.81 9.99
CA SER A 48 8.16 -27.14 9.62
C SER A 48 9.27 -28.02 9.03
N LEU A 49 10.13 -27.45 8.18
CA LEU A 49 11.27 -28.14 7.58
C LEU A 49 12.33 -28.45 8.64
N TRP A 50 12.64 -27.49 9.51
CA TRP A 50 13.55 -27.66 10.65
C TRP A 50 13.12 -28.84 11.54
N SER A 51 11.83 -28.88 11.92
CA SER A 51 11.25 -29.93 12.77
C SER A 51 11.29 -31.32 12.12
N LYS A 52 11.16 -31.40 10.78
CA LYS A 52 11.32 -32.66 10.04
C LYS A 52 12.78 -33.09 9.98
N GLY A 53 13.69 -32.18 9.59
CA GLY A 53 15.12 -32.47 9.51
C GLY A 53 15.71 -32.89 10.85
N GLN A 54 15.29 -32.27 11.95
CA GLN A 54 15.67 -32.66 13.31
C GLN A 54 15.22 -34.08 13.66
N LYS A 55 13.97 -34.45 13.36
CA LYS A 55 13.44 -35.81 13.60
C LYS A 55 14.15 -36.85 12.74
N ASP A 56 14.35 -36.56 11.46
CA ASP A 56 15.06 -37.46 10.54
C ASP A 56 16.51 -37.65 10.98
N ALA A 57 17.19 -36.60 11.43
CA ALA A 57 18.54 -36.70 11.97
C ALA A 57 18.59 -37.61 13.20
N ILE A 58 17.70 -37.44 14.18
CA ILE A 58 17.66 -38.31 15.36
C ILE A 58 17.33 -39.76 14.99
N TYR A 59 16.43 -39.98 14.02
CA TYR A 59 16.09 -41.31 13.52
C TYR A 59 17.30 -42.00 12.88
N TYR A 60 17.97 -41.34 11.93
CA TYR A 60 19.13 -41.91 11.24
C TYR A 60 20.33 -42.09 12.17
N LEU A 61 20.53 -41.22 13.16
CA LEU A 61 21.61 -41.37 14.13
C LEU A 61 21.40 -42.60 15.02
N ASN A 62 20.16 -42.84 15.49
CA ASN A 62 19.84 -44.06 16.24
C ASN A 62 20.03 -45.31 15.38
N LEU A 63 19.60 -45.27 14.12
CA LEU A 63 19.77 -46.39 13.19
C LEU A 63 21.25 -46.66 12.88
N TYR A 64 22.06 -45.60 12.78
CA TYR A 64 23.51 -45.70 12.57
C TYR A 64 24.22 -46.33 13.77
N ALA A 65 23.82 -45.99 15.00
CA ALA A 65 24.39 -46.56 16.22
C ALA A 65 24.29 -48.10 16.24
N ASP A 66 23.17 -48.65 15.75
CA ASP A 66 22.92 -50.09 15.71
C ASP A 66 23.56 -50.75 14.46
N SER A 67 23.38 -50.15 13.27
CA SER A 67 23.79 -50.75 12.00
C SER A 67 25.27 -50.58 11.68
N ARG A 68 25.90 -49.50 12.18
CA ARG A 68 27.27 -49.07 11.83
C ARG A 68 27.49 -48.86 10.33
N ASP A 69 26.42 -48.72 9.55
CA ASP A 69 26.48 -48.54 8.09
C ASP A 69 26.79 -47.08 7.73
N PRO A 70 27.93 -46.80 7.06
CA PRO A 70 28.28 -45.45 6.64
C PRO A 70 27.19 -44.77 5.78
N ALA A 71 26.43 -45.53 4.98
CA ALA A 71 25.36 -44.97 4.16
C ALA A 71 24.20 -44.40 5.00
N ILE A 72 23.98 -44.91 6.21
CA ILE A 72 22.99 -44.35 7.15
C ILE A 72 23.53 -43.08 7.78
N PHE A 73 24.83 -43.00 8.06
CA PHE A 73 25.46 -41.78 8.54
C PHE A 73 25.40 -40.64 7.51
N ASP A 74 25.52 -40.95 6.22
CA ASP A 74 25.31 -39.95 5.16
C ASP A 74 23.87 -39.40 5.16
N LYS A 75 22.87 -40.25 5.44
CA LYS A 75 21.46 -39.80 5.59
C LYS A 75 21.28 -38.91 6.81
N TYR A 76 21.94 -39.22 7.92
CA TYR A 76 22.01 -38.32 9.08
C TYR A 76 22.58 -36.96 8.69
N HIS A 77 23.71 -36.93 7.99
CA HIS A 77 24.34 -35.69 7.53
C HIS A 77 23.44 -34.88 6.61
N GLN A 78 22.71 -35.52 5.70
CA GLN A 78 21.73 -34.83 4.85
C GLN A 78 20.58 -34.24 5.66
N ALA A 79 20.07 -34.98 6.65
CA ALA A 79 18.96 -34.55 7.49
C ALA A 79 19.34 -33.38 8.41
N ILE A 80 20.51 -33.43 9.07
CA ILE A 80 20.95 -32.39 10.01
C ILE A 80 21.31 -31.07 9.31
N ARG A 81 21.63 -31.10 8.01
CA ARG A 81 21.90 -29.88 7.24
C ARG A 81 20.70 -28.94 7.20
N VAL A 82 19.47 -29.46 7.15
CA VAL A 82 18.26 -28.63 7.13
C VAL A 82 18.18 -27.71 8.37
N PRO A 83 18.18 -28.22 9.60
CA PRO A 83 18.15 -27.37 10.78
C PRO A 83 19.42 -26.53 10.97
N GLN A 84 20.60 -27.01 10.53
CA GLN A 84 21.83 -26.21 10.49
C GLN A 84 21.72 -25.01 9.54
N GLY A 85 20.93 -25.09 8.46
CA GLY A 85 20.67 -23.96 7.58
C GLY A 85 20.01 -22.81 8.33
N GLY A 86 19.05 -23.13 9.21
CA GLY A 86 18.43 -22.17 10.11
C GLY A 86 19.43 -21.55 11.09
N HIS A 87 20.27 -22.36 11.73
CA HIS A 87 21.32 -21.87 12.62
C HIS A 87 22.25 -20.88 11.91
N ASN A 88 22.73 -21.24 10.71
CA ASN A 88 23.61 -20.41 9.90
C ASN A 88 22.94 -19.09 9.48
N LEU A 89 21.66 -19.14 9.10
CA LEU A 89 20.85 -17.95 8.81
C LEU A 89 20.85 -16.99 9.99
N ARG A 90 20.56 -17.49 11.21
CA ARG A 90 20.47 -16.66 12.41
C ARG A 90 21.83 -16.02 12.73
N LEU A 91 22.88 -16.82 12.78
CA LEU A 91 24.24 -16.32 13.04
C LEU A 91 24.69 -15.30 12.00
N ALA A 92 24.38 -15.50 10.72
CA ALA A 92 24.71 -14.56 9.65
C ALA A 92 23.99 -13.21 9.82
N LEU A 93 22.72 -13.24 10.25
CA LEU A 93 21.92 -12.03 10.43
C LEU A 93 22.18 -11.31 11.76
N ASP A 94 22.66 -12.01 12.79
CA ASP A 94 23.05 -11.44 14.08
C ASP A 94 24.41 -10.71 14.04
N GLN A 95 25.21 -10.90 12.98
CA GLN A 95 26.47 -10.18 12.77
C GLN A 95 26.27 -8.67 12.57
N SER A 96 27.33 -7.90 12.86
CA SER A 96 27.37 -6.45 12.64
C SER A 96 28.60 -6.07 11.81
N PRO A 97 28.46 -5.82 10.49
CA PRO A 97 27.22 -5.85 9.70
C PRO A 97 26.71 -7.29 9.41
N PRO A 98 25.40 -7.47 9.11
CA PRO A 98 24.85 -8.77 8.73
C PRO A 98 25.46 -9.32 7.43
N ASP A 99 25.77 -10.60 7.39
CA ASP A 99 26.20 -11.31 6.17
C ASP A 99 24.98 -11.83 5.40
N LEU A 100 24.57 -11.07 4.37
CA LEU A 100 23.38 -11.40 3.58
C LEU A 100 23.59 -12.60 2.64
N ASN A 101 24.83 -12.90 2.26
CA ASN A 101 25.13 -14.04 1.40
C ASN A 101 25.06 -15.33 2.22
N ALA A 102 25.71 -15.37 3.38
CA ALA A 102 25.61 -16.49 4.31
C ALA A 102 24.16 -16.71 4.78
N ALA A 103 23.40 -15.63 5.02
CA ALA A 103 21.98 -15.73 5.36
C ALA A 103 21.16 -16.39 4.24
N ARG A 104 21.39 -16.00 2.99
CA ARG A 104 20.72 -16.62 1.82
C ARG A 104 21.06 -18.11 1.72
N GLU A 105 22.33 -18.47 1.87
CA GLU A 105 22.78 -19.86 1.83
C GLU A 105 22.12 -20.69 2.95
N GLY A 106 22.05 -20.14 4.17
CA GLY A 106 21.35 -20.77 5.29
C GLY A 106 19.87 -21.04 5.01
N ILE A 107 19.15 -20.07 4.42
CA ILE A 107 17.73 -20.23 4.04
C ILE A 107 17.55 -21.35 3.02
N LEU A 108 18.37 -21.36 1.96
CA LEU A 108 18.29 -22.38 0.91
C LEU A 108 18.68 -23.76 1.43
N GLN A 109 19.69 -23.85 2.30
CA GLN A 109 20.07 -25.08 2.98
C GLN A 109 18.94 -25.60 3.89
N GLY A 110 18.20 -24.69 4.53
CA GLY A 110 16.99 -25.01 5.31
C GLY A 110 15.81 -25.51 4.47
N GLY A 111 15.92 -25.50 3.14
CA GLY A 111 14.89 -26.00 2.22
C GLY A 111 13.76 -25.00 1.93
N ASN A 112 13.88 -23.76 2.41
CA ASN A 112 12.94 -22.70 2.07
C ASN A 112 12.98 -22.36 0.58
N SER A 113 11.84 -21.86 0.05
CA SER A 113 11.77 -21.42 -1.34
C SER A 113 12.74 -20.27 -1.62
N PRO A 114 13.44 -20.24 -2.78
CA PRO A 114 14.23 -19.09 -3.21
C PRO A 114 13.45 -17.78 -3.22
N ASP A 115 12.15 -17.84 -3.51
CA ASP A 115 11.26 -16.68 -3.55
C ASP A 115 11.03 -16.05 -2.17
N ASP A 116 11.18 -16.83 -1.09
CA ASP A 116 11.00 -16.38 0.29
C ASP A 116 12.28 -15.78 0.89
N VAL A 117 13.45 -15.98 0.27
CA VAL A 117 14.75 -15.55 0.81
C VAL A 117 14.76 -14.06 1.16
N THR A 118 14.31 -13.22 0.23
CA THR A 118 14.35 -11.77 0.41
C THR A 118 13.41 -11.32 1.51
N SER A 119 12.21 -11.91 1.58
CA SER A 119 11.18 -11.54 2.54
C SER A 119 11.55 -11.99 3.96
N ILE A 120 12.14 -13.18 4.11
CA ILE A 120 12.67 -13.70 5.39
C ILE A 120 13.78 -12.78 5.93
N ILE A 121 14.80 -12.46 5.11
CA ILE A 121 15.90 -11.58 5.52
C ILE A 121 15.37 -10.19 5.90
N TRP A 122 14.48 -9.62 5.09
CA TRP A 122 13.88 -8.33 5.36
C TRP A 122 13.12 -8.37 6.69
N PHE A 123 12.30 -9.39 6.93
CA PHE A 123 11.52 -9.49 8.15
C PHE A 123 12.39 -9.64 9.40
N TYR A 124 13.42 -10.48 9.37
CA TYR A 124 14.36 -10.61 10.50
C TYR A 124 14.97 -9.26 10.88
N ARG A 125 15.52 -8.54 9.89
CA ARG A 125 16.26 -7.30 10.13
C ARG A 125 15.38 -6.17 10.66
N ASN A 126 14.14 -6.10 10.19
CA ASN A 126 13.22 -5.03 10.57
C ASN A 126 12.43 -5.34 11.85
N PHE A 127 12.25 -6.62 12.20
CA PHE A 127 11.35 -7.02 13.27
C PHE A 127 11.99 -7.92 14.35
N ARG A 128 13.31 -8.22 14.33
CA ARG A 128 13.94 -9.10 15.34
C ARG A 128 13.68 -8.69 16.79
N HIS A 129 13.53 -7.40 17.05
CA HIS A 129 13.27 -6.85 18.39
C HIS A 129 11.78 -6.73 18.73
N PHE A 130 10.90 -7.17 17.82
CA PHE A 130 9.47 -7.25 18.09
C PHE A 130 9.19 -8.43 19.03
N SER A 131 8.41 -8.22 20.08
CA SER A 131 8.27 -9.14 21.23
C SER A 131 8.08 -10.62 20.86
N TYR A 132 7.21 -10.91 19.88
CA TYR A 132 6.95 -12.27 19.43
C TYR A 132 8.13 -12.90 18.69
N LEU A 133 8.80 -12.12 17.81
CA LEU A 133 9.94 -12.62 17.06
C LEU A 133 11.17 -12.75 17.97
N ASP A 134 11.38 -11.82 18.90
CA ASP A 134 12.43 -11.91 19.91
C ASP A 134 12.26 -13.17 20.78
N THR A 135 11.04 -13.41 21.27
CA THR A 135 10.72 -14.64 22.02
C THR A 135 11.00 -15.89 21.20
N ALA A 136 10.60 -15.91 19.92
CA ALA A 136 10.88 -17.03 19.03
C ALA A 136 12.41 -17.23 18.84
N ILE A 137 13.18 -16.16 18.60
CA ILE A 137 14.65 -16.24 18.47
C ILE A 137 15.31 -16.79 19.74
N GLN A 138 14.83 -16.40 20.92
CA GLN A 138 15.32 -16.96 22.19
C GLN A 138 15.06 -18.47 22.29
N LYS A 139 13.86 -18.95 21.92
CA LYS A 139 13.55 -20.39 21.90
C LYS A 139 14.34 -21.14 20.84
N TRP A 140 14.57 -20.51 19.69
CA TRP A 140 15.41 -21.05 18.63
C TRP A 140 16.85 -21.24 19.09
N THR A 141 17.43 -20.28 19.80
CA THR A 141 18.80 -20.38 20.33
C THR A 141 18.98 -21.59 21.23
N VAL A 142 17.98 -21.91 22.07
CA VAL A 142 17.99 -23.13 22.89
C VAL A 142 17.97 -24.40 22.02
N GLY A 143 17.18 -24.40 20.93
CA GLY A 143 17.17 -25.50 19.97
C GLY A 143 18.51 -25.70 19.27
N ASP A 144 19.19 -24.61 18.91
CA ASP A 144 20.52 -24.65 18.28
C ASP A 144 21.56 -25.34 19.18
N ASP A 145 21.53 -25.08 20.49
CA ASP A 145 22.44 -25.73 21.44
C ASP A 145 22.27 -27.26 21.45
N TYR A 146 21.05 -27.76 21.29
CA TYR A 146 20.79 -29.19 21.18
C TYR A 146 21.23 -29.78 19.84
N LEU A 147 21.13 -29.02 18.74
CA LEU A 147 21.64 -29.45 17.44
C LEU A 147 23.16 -29.59 17.45
N ILE A 148 23.87 -28.66 18.09
CA ILE A 148 25.34 -28.72 18.27
C ILE A 148 25.72 -29.97 19.08
N GLN A 149 24.99 -30.26 20.17
CA GLN A 149 25.20 -31.47 20.96
C GLN A 149 24.95 -32.75 20.15
N LEU A 150 23.90 -32.76 19.32
CA LEU A 150 23.58 -33.89 18.46
C LEU A 150 24.68 -34.16 17.43
N ASP A 151 25.18 -33.10 16.78
CA ASP A 151 26.26 -33.21 15.79
C ASP A 151 27.58 -33.63 16.43
N THR A 152 27.90 -33.10 17.61
CA THR A 152 29.08 -33.52 18.38
C THR A 152 29.01 -35.02 18.73
N LEU A 153 27.85 -35.48 19.20
CA LEU A 153 27.61 -36.90 19.51
C LEU A 153 27.73 -37.78 18.25
N ALA A 154 27.18 -37.30 17.13
CA ALA A 154 27.25 -38.03 15.86
C ALA A 154 28.69 -38.16 15.33
N GLN A 155 29.49 -37.09 15.45
CA GLN A 155 30.91 -37.12 15.09
C GLN A 155 31.71 -38.06 16.00
N GLU A 156 31.49 -38.03 17.32
CA GLU A 156 32.11 -38.96 18.27
C GLU A 156 31.77 -40.42 17.92
N MET A 157 30.48 -40.69 17.70
CA MET A 157 29.96 -41.99 17.29
C MET A 157 30.63 -42.47 16.01
N HIS A 158 30.64 -41.63 14.97
CA HIS A 158 31.24 -41.97 13.69
C HIS A 158 32.74 -42.21 13.80
N GLN A 159 33.48 -41.39 14.54
CA GLN A 159 34.91 -41.56 14.75
C GLN A 159 35.23 -42.89 15.43
N LYS A 160 34.51 -43.27 16.48
CA LYS A 160 34.71 -44.54 17.19
C LYS A 160 34.32 -45.76 16.36
N ILE A 161 33.21 -45.68 15.62
CA ILE A 161 32.76 -46.76 14.72
C ILE A 161 33.77 -46.97 13.59
N SER A 162 34.20 -45.89 12.93
CA SER A 162 35.16 -45.93 11.82
C SER A 162 36.56 -46.39 12.26
N ALA A 163 36.95 -46.13 13.52
CA ALA A 163 38.16 -46.68 14.12
C ALA A 163 38.03 -48.14 14.59
N ASN A 164 36.86 -48.76 14.42
CA ASN A 164 36.53 -50.11 14.88
C ASN A 164 36.74 -50.30 16.41
N HIS A 165 36.58 -49.22 17.19
CA HIS A 165 36.74 -49.18 18.64
C HIS A 165 35.41 -49.07 19.39
N ALA A 166 34.28 -49.08 18.68
CA ALA A 166 32.96 -48.97 19.27
C ALA A 166 32.55 -50.26 20.00
N THR A 167 32.24 -50.12 21.29
CA THR A 167 31.72 -51.22 22.13
C THR A 167 30.19 -51.17 22.24
N ASP A 168 29.56 -52.26 22.66
CA ASP A 168 28.10 -52.26 22.89
C ASP A 168 27.68 -51.30 24.02
N ALA A 169 28.55 -51.10 25.01
CA ALA A 169 28.36 -50.10 26.05
C ALA A 169 28.37 -48.66 25.47
N ASP A 170 29.23 -48.39 24.50
CA ASP A 170 29.22 -47.11 23.78
C ASP A 170 27.91 -46.90 23.01
N VAL A 171 27.41 -47.95 22.32
CA VAL A 171 26.12 -47.89 21.60
C VAL A 171 24.98 -47.54 22.56
N GLN A 172 24.89 -48.22 23.71
CA GLN A 172 23.86 -47.91 24.71
C GLN A 172 23.99 -46.48 25.25
N ARG A 173 25.22 -46.01 25.52
CA ARG A 173 25.48 -44.64 25.96
C ARG A 173 25.05 -43.62 24.91
N TRP A 174 25.37 -43.84 23.63
CA TRP A 174 24.99 -42.92 22.57
C TRP A 174 23.47 -42.89 22.37
N LYS A 175 22.78 -44.03 22.41
CA LYS A 175 21.31 -44.07 22.32
C LYS A 175 20.66 -43.33 23.48
N GLN A 176 21.16 -43.51 24.69
CA GLN A 176 20.71 -42.77 25.86
C GLN A 176 20.94 -41.26 25.70
N ARG A 177 22.10 -40.84 25.19
CA ARG A 177 22.41 -39.43 24.97
C ARG A 177 21.56 -38.81 23.86
N THR A 178 21.32 -39.55 22.77
CA THR A 178 20.41 -39.14 21.69
C THR A 178 18.98 -38.95 22.22
N PHE A 179 18.52 -39.84 23.10
CA PHE A 179 17.22 -39.71 23.76
C PHE A 179 17.15 -38.45 24.64
N GLU A 180 18.16 -38.19 25.47
CA GLU A 180 18.24 -36.97 26.30
C GLU A 180 18.21 -35.69 25.46
N ILE A 181 18.94 -35.67 24.34
CA ILE A 181 18.93 -34.53 23.40
C ILE A 181 17.54 -34.38 22.77
N ASN A 182 16.88 -35.47 22.37
CA ASN A 182 15.53 -35.45 21.83
C ASN A 182 14.50 -34.89 22.82
N GLU A 183 14.57 -35.34 24.08
CA GLU A 183 13.70 -34.85 25.16
C GLU A 183 13.95 -33.37 25.47
N GLY A 184 15.20 -32.90 25.34
CA GLY A 184 15.55 -31.50 25.52
C GLY A 184 15.11 -30.58 24.38
N VAL A 185 15.27 -31.04 23.13
CA VAL A 185 14.95 -30.21 21.95
C VAL A 185 13.45 -30.09 21.70
N THR A 186 12.66 -31.13 22.03
CA THR A 186 11.23 -31.17 21.71
C THR A 186 10.43 -30.02 22.35
N PRO A 187 10.58 -29.70 23.65
CA PRO A 187 9.91 -28.55 24.26
C PRO A 187 10.36 -27.22 23.67
N ALA A 188 11.64 -27.07 23.33
CA ALA A 188 12.18 -25.85 22.74
C ALA A 188 11.60 -25.61 21.33
N ALA A 189 11.57 -26.66 20.50
CA ALA A 189 10.98 -26.63 19.16
C ALA A 189 9.48 -26.30 19.22
N LYS A 190 8.73 -26.93 20.15
CA LYS A 190 7.32 -26.63 20.36
C LYS A 190 7.11 -25.18 20.79
N ALA A 191 7.88 -24.69 21.77
CA ALA A 191 7.79 -23.31 22.23
C ALA A 191 8.13 -22.29 21.13
N PHE A 192 9.07 -22.62 20.25
CA PHE A 192 9.38 -21.82 19.07
C PHE A 192 8.19 -21.76 18.10
N SER A 193 7.62 -22.91 17.75
CA SER A 193 6.45 -23.02 16.86
C SER A 193 5.23 -22.28 17.44
N ASP A 194 4.98 -22.42 18.75
CA ASP A 194 3.90 -21.73 19.46
C ASP A 194 4.09 -20.20 19.40
N ALA A 195 5.30 -19.69 19.72
CA ALA A 195 5.61 -18.26 19.67
C ALA A 195 5.47 -17.67 18.27
N LEU A 196 5.94 -18.39 17.25
CA LEU A 196 5.81 -17.98 15.86
C LEU A 196 4.35 -18.00 15.39
N GLY A 197 3.58 -19.01 15.80
CA GLY A 197 2.16 -19.12 15.51
C GLY A 197 1.33 -18.00 16.15
N GLU A 198 1.61 -17.64 17.40
CA GLU A 198 0.99 -16.50 18.08
C GLU A 198 1.35 -15.17 17.40
N GLY A 199 2.64 -14.95 17.13
CA GLY A 199 3.11 -13.75 16.43
C GLY A 199 2.49 -13.60 15.04
N SER A 200 2.38 -14.70 14.29
CA SER A 200 1.75 -14.73 12.97
C SER A 200 0.27 -14.32 13.02
N ARG A 201 -0.50 -14.92 13.94
CA ARG A 201 -1.92 -14.58 14.13
C ARG A 201 -2.10 -13.12 14.55
N PHE A 202 -1.25 -12.64 15.45
CA PHE A 202 -1.27 -11.25 15.88
C PHE A 202 -0.98 -10.29 14.71
N ILE A 203 0.10 -10.52 13.95
CA ILE A 203 0.47 -9.70 12.78
C ILE A 203 -0.66 -9.71 11.74
N GLN A 204 -1.27 -10.86 11.47
CA GLN A 204 -2.39 -10.98 10.54
C GLN A 204 -3.59 -10.13 10.99
N GLN A 205 -4.00 -10.24 12.26
CA GLN A 205 -5.12 -9.46 12.80
C GLN A 205 -4.81 -7.95 12.78
N LEU A 206 -3.60 -7.57 13.16
CA LEU A 206 -3.14 -6.18 13.16
C LEU A 206 -3.15 -5.59 11.75
N LEU A 207 -2.63 -6.31 10.76
CA LEU A 207 -2.61 -5.87 9.36
C LEU A 207 -4.04 -5.72 8.81
N ILE A 208 -4.93 -6.68 9.08
CA ILE A 208 -6.34 -6.58 8.65
C ILE A 208 -6.99 -5.35 9.27
N PHE A 209 -6.81 -5.14 10.57
CA PHE A 209 -7.35 -3.97 11.27
C PHE A 209 -6.80 -2.67 10.68
N ILE A 210 -5.48 -2.55 10.48
CA ILE A 210 -4.85 -1.36 9.89
C ILE A 210 -5.38 -1.11 8.47
N ASN A 211 -5.49 -2.12 7.61
CA ASN A 211 -6.01 -1.96 6.26
C ASN A 211 -7.49 -1.52 6.24
N LEU A 212 -8.32 -2.06 7.13
CA LEU A 212 -9.74 -1.67 7.24
C LEU A 212 -9.90 -0.26 7.82
N ALA A 213 -9.17 0.06 8.89
CA ALA A 213 -9.21 1.37 9.52
C ALA A 213 -8.75 2.47 8.56
N THR A 214 -7.66 2.22 7.82
CA THR A 214 -7.17 3.15 6.78
C THR A 214 -8.14 3.28 5.62
N ALA A 215 -8.74 2.17 5.13
CA ALA A 215 -9.80 2.24 4.11
C ALA A 215 -10.95 3.17 4.53
N LEU A 216 -11.48 2.94 5.74
CA LEU A 216 -12.59 3.72 6.30
C LEU A 216 -12.20 5.19 6.49
N MET A 217 -11.01 5.46 7.02
CA MET A 217 -10.49 6.81 7.21
C MET A 217 -10.39 7.55 5.86
N LEU A 218 -9.87 6.90 4.81
CA LEU A 218 -9.71 7.51 3.49
C LEU A 218 -11.07 7.74 2.80
N ILE A 219 -12.02 6.81 2.93
CA ILE A 219 -13.39 7.00 2.44
C ILE A 219 -14.03 8.20 3.13
N LEU A 220 -13.90 8.31 4.46
CA LEU A 220 -14.45 9.45 5.20
C LEU A 220 -13.82 10.77 4.76
N LEU A 221 -12.50 10.83 4.60
CA LEU A 221 -11.81 12.02 4.09
C LEU A 221 -12.27 12.39 2.68
N ALA A 222 -12.46 11.41 1.80
CA ALA A 222 -12.96 11.62 0.45
C ALA A 222 -14.40 12.17 0.45
N LEU A 223 -15.28 11.64 1.30
CA LEU A 223 -16.65 12.13 1.46
C LEU A 223 -16.67 13.57 2.00
N LEU A 224 -15.91 13.86 3.07
CA LEU A 224 -15.80 15.21 3.64
C LEU A 224 -15.29 16.22 2.61
N ARG A 225 -14.27 15.84 1.84
CA ARG A 225 -13.72 16.68 0.76
C ARG A 225 -14.77 16.94 -0.33
N THR A 226 -15.48 15.90 -0.76
CA THR A 226 -16.51 15.98 -1.80
C THR A 226 -17.66 16.88 -1.35
N HIS A 227 -18.14 16.72 -0.12
CA HIS A 227 -19.16 17.58 0.46
C HIS A 227 -18.72 19.05 0.51
N LYS A 228 -17.48 19.33 0.92
CA LYS A 228 -16.95 20.70 0.96
C LYS A 228 -16.89 21.33 -0.43
N ILE A 229 -16.46 20.59 -1.45
CA ILE A 229 -16.41 21.07 -2.84
C ILE A 229 -17.83 21.36 -3.37
N LEU A 230 -18.79 20.46 -3.11
CA LEU A 230 -20.18 20.65 -3.52
C LEU A 230 -20.81 21.88 -2.86
N ALA A 231 -20.59 22.08 -1.56
CA ALA A 231 -21.07 23.25 -0.84
C ALA A 231 -20.49 24.56 -1.39
N GLN A 232 -19.18 24.59 -1.68
CA GLN A 232 -18.52 25.75 -2.30
C GLN A 232 -19.08 26.05 -3.69
N ARG A 233 -19.34 25.02 -4.51
CA ARG A 233 -19.95 25.19 -5.84
C ARG A 233 -21.36 25.78 -5.76
N ARG A 234 -22.18 25.32 -4.80
CA ARG A 234 -23.54 25.85 -4.58
C ARG A 234 -23.50 27.32 -4.16
N ALA A 235 -22.70 27.66 -3.15
CA ALA A 235 -22.55 29.04 -2.68
C ALA A 235 -22.05 29.99 -3.79
N PHE A 236 -21.11 29.54 -4.63
CA PHE A 236 -20.63 30.34 -5.76
C PHE A 236 -21.71 30.53 -6.84
N ALA A 237 -22.49 29.49 -7.13
CA ALA A 237 -23.58 29.58 -8.10
C ALA A 237 -24.69 30.53 -7.63
N GLU A 238 -25.05 30.48 -6.34
CA GLU A 238 -26.02 31.40 -5.73
C GLU A 238 -25.51 32.85 -5.75
N ALA A 239 -24.26 33.09 -5.33
CA ALA A 239 -23.67 34.44 -5.37
C ALA A 239 -23.65 35.03 -6.79
N LEU A 240 -23.32 34.20 -7.79
CA LEU A 240 -23.34 34.60 -9.20
C LEU A 240 -24.75 34.92 -9.70
N GLN A 241 -25.77 34.18 -9.25
CA GLN A 241 -27.16 34.50 -9.58
C GLN A 241 -27.59 35.83 -8.96
N VAL A 242 -27.28 36.07 -7.69
CA VAL A 242 -27.62 37.33 -7.00
C VAL A 242 -26.93 38.53 -7.67
N GLU A 243 -25.66 38.41 -8.06
CA GLU A 243 -24.99 39.49 -8.80
C GLU A 243 -25.63 39.76 -10.16
N LYS A 244 -26.01 38.70 -10.90
CA LYS A 244 -26.72 38.86 -12.18
C LYS A 244 -28.06 39.57 -12.01
N GLU A 245 -28.84 39.15 -11.02
CA GLU A 245 -30.15 39.74 -10.74
C GLU A 245 -30.02 41.22 -10.34
N ARG A 246 -29.05 41.55 -9.48
CA ARG A 246 -28.76 42.95 -9.12
C ARG A 246 -28.33 43.79 -10.32
N ALA A 247 -27.49 43.26 -11.20
CA ALA A 247 -27.05 43.96 -12.41
C ALA A 247 -28.25 44.23 -13.34
N LEU A 248 -29.14 43.25 -13.52
CA LEU A 248 -30.36 43.40 -14.32
C LEU A 248 -31.31 44.45 -13.73
N VAL A 249 -31.61 44.38 -12.44
CA VAL A 249 -32.45 45.37 -11.75
C VAL A 249 -31.85 46.78 -11.84
N THR A 250 -30.53 46.89 -11.75
CA THR A 250 -29.84 48.17 -11.91
C THR A 250 -30.01 48.70 -13.33
N LEU A 251 -29.80 47.87 -14.36
CA LEU A 251 -29.98 48.26 -15.76
C LEU A 251 -31.43 48.66 -16.08
N GLU A 252 -32.40 47.93 -15.52
CA GLU A 252 -33.83 48.22 -15.69
C GLU A 252 -34.27 49.53 -15.03
N SER A 253 -33.58 49.96 -13.96
CA SER A 253 -33.92 51.18 -13.21
C SER A 253 -33.18 52.45 -13.65
N ILE A 254 -32.24 52.35 -14.60
CA ILE A 254 -31.59 53.51 -15.20
C ILE A 254 -32.62 54.30 -16.05
N GLY A 255 -32.73 55.61 -15.77
CA GLY A 255 -33.66 56.51 -16.48
C GLY A 255 -33.23 56.85 -17.91
N ASP A 256 -31.95 56.67 -18.24
CA ASP A 256 -31.43 56.79 -19.61
C ASP A 256 -31.65 55.49 -20.40
N GLY A 257 -31.93 55.63 -21.69
CA GLY A 257 -32.08 54.47 -22.57
C GLY A 257 -30.76 53.71 -22.75
N VAL A 258 -30.71 52.46 -22.27
CA VAL A 258 -29.56 51.55 -22.42
C VAL A 258 -29.92 50.45 -23.41
N ILE A 259 -29.08 50.30 -24.45
CA ILE A 259 -29.18 49.25 -25.46
C ILE A 259 -27.83 48.55 -25.57
N THR A 260 -27.80 47.22 -25.46
CA THR A 260 -26.59 46.43 -25.73
C THR A 260 -26.75 45.61 -26.99
N THR A 261 -25.67 45.44 -27.74
CA THR A 261 -25.64 44.70 -29.00
C THR A 261 -24.62 43.58 -28.97
N ASP A 262 -24.84 42.57 -29.81
CA ASP A 262 -23.90 41.48 -30.06
C ASP A 262 -22.72 41.93 -30.94
N VAL A 263 -21.83 40.99 -31.28
CA VAL A 263 -20.66 41.27 -32.13
C VAL A 263 -21.01 41.68 -33.56
N ASN A 264 -22.23 41.40 -34.02
CA ASN A 264 -22.72 41.75 -35.36
C ASN A 264 -23.59 43.03 -35.36
N GLY A 265 -23.75 43.66 -34.19
CA GLY A 265 -24.58 44.87 -34.03
C GLY A 265 -26.08 44.59 -33.90
N ALA A 266 -26.49 43.33 -33.70
CA ALA A 266 -27.87 42.99 -33.38
C ALA A 266 -28.18 43.27 -31.90
N ILE A 267 -29.37 43.78 -31.60
CA ILE A 267 -29.74 44.14 -30.22
C ILE A 267 -29.90 42.89 -29.38
N ASP A 268 -29.20 42.86 -28.24
CA ASP A 268 -29.21 41.76 -27.27
C ASP A 268 -30.10 42.11 -26.06
N TYR A 269 -30.13 43.38 -25.65
CA TYR A 269 -30.95 43.86 -24.53
C TYR A 269 -31.29 45.36 -24.67
N MET A 270 -32.49 45.71 -24.20
CA MET A 270 -32.96 47.09 -24.01
C MET A 270 -33.58 47.22 -22.62
N ASN A 271 -33.26 48.30 -21.90
CA ASN A 271 -33.93 48.63 -20.65
C ASN A 271 -35.28 49.35 -20.90
N PRO A 272 -36.17 49.48 -19.89
CA PRO A 272 -37.48 50.11 -20.05
C PRO A 272 -37.41 51.57 -20.54
N ALA A 273 -36.40 52.34 -20.12
CA ALA A 273 -36.21 53.70 -20.62
C ALA A 273 -35.95 53.73 -22.13
N ALA A 274 -35.14 52.81 -22.67
CA ALA A 274 -34.92 52.66 -24.10
C ALA A 274 -36.20 52.21 -24.83
N GLU A 275 -37.02 51.34 -24.24
CA GLU A 275 -38.32 50.98 -24.81
C GLU A 275 -39.25 52.19 -24.91
N HIS A 276 -39.30 53.01 -23.86
CA HIS A 276 -40.11 54.23 -23.83
C HIS A 276 -39.65 55.26 -24.87
N LEU A 277 -38.34 55.46 -25.02
CA LEU A 277 -37.77 56.43 -25.96
C LEU A 277 -37.89 55.98 -27.42
N THR A 278 -37.77 54.68 -27.70
CA THR A 278 -37.85 54.12 -29.07
C THR A 278 -39.27 53.78 -29.48
N HIS A 279 -40.17 53.57 -28.52
CA HIS A 279 -41.47 52.91 -28.68
C HIS A 279 -41.39 51.45 -29.14
N TRP A 280 -40.23 50.79 -29.02
CA TRP A 280 -40.08 49.36 -29.32
C TRP A 280 -39.99 48.55 -28.03
N ASN A 281 -40.63 47.38 -28.02
CA ASN A 281 -40.45 46.44 -26.92
C ASN A 281 -39.12 45.67 -27.09
N SER A 282 -38.41 45.42 -26.01
CA SER A 282 -37.16 44.68 -25.95
C SER A 282 -37.28 43.30 -26.63
N LYS A 283 -38.41 42.58 -26.43
CA LYS A 283 -38.66 41.30 -27.12
C LYS A 283 -38.84 41.42 -28.64
N GLN A 284 -39.28 42.58 -29.12
CA GLN A 284 -39.46 42.84 -30.56
C GLN A 284 -38.17 43.35 -31.21
N ALA A 285 -37.34 44.06 -30.44
CA ALA A 285 -36.06 44.58 -30.88
C ALA A 285 -34.94 43.52 -30.81
N GLN A 286 -35.07 42.49 -29.99
CA GLN A 286 -34.04 41.46 -29.82
C GLN A 286 -33.72 40.74 -31.14
N GLY A 287 -32.43 40.69 -31.49
CA GLY A 287 -31.93 40.13 -32.74
C GLY A 287 -32.03 41.05 -33.96
N VAL A 288 -32.65 42.22 -33.83
CA VAL A 288 -32.73 43.22 -34.92
C VAL A 288 -31.44 44.06 -34.93
N PRO A 289 -30.84 44.36 -36.11
CA PRO A 289 -29.69 45.26 -36.19
C PRO A 289 -30.03 46.64 -35.62
N LEU A 290 -29.16 47.18 -34.76
CA LEU A 290 -29.37 48.49 -34.12
C LEU A 290 -29.63 49.62 -35.14
N ALA A 291 -28.97 49.56 -36.30
CA ALA A 291 -29.11 50.52 -37.39
C ALA A 291 -30.52 50.56 -38.01
N ALA A 292 -31.33 49.51 -37.83
CA ALA A 292 -32.72 49.48 -38.28
C ALA A 292 -33.66 50.24 -37.33
N LEU A 293 -33.27 50.38 -36.06
CA LEU A 293 -34.01 51.08 -35.01
C LEU A 293 -33.62 52.56 -34.91
N PHE A 294 -32.34 52.89 -35.17
CA PHE A 294 -31.84 54.25 -35.19
C PHE A 294 -30.93 54.50 -36.39
N ARG A 295 -31.17 55.60 -37.11
CA ARG A 295 -30.09 56.24 -37.88
C ARG A 295 -29.28 57.08 -36.90
N LEU A 296 -28.09 56.60 -36.55
CA LEU A 296 -27.11 57.40 -35.81
C LEU A 296 -26.74 58.61 -36.68
N LEU A 297 -27.20 59.79 -36.30
CA LEU A 297 -26.70 61.05 -36.84
C LEU A 297 -25.41 61.36 -36.09
N ASP A 298 -24.31 61.46 -36.84
CA ASP A 298 -23.03 61.93 -36.33
C ASP A 298 -23.19 63.39 -35.91
N GLU A 299 -22.66 63.78 -34.74
CA GLU A 299 -22.80 65.15 -34.20
C GLU A 299 -22.10 66.21 -35.09
N ASN A 300 -21.33 65.75 -36.08
CA ASN A 300 -20.72 66.55 -37.14
C ASN A 300 -21.43 66.48 -38.50
N ALA A 301 -22.59 65.82 -38.61
CA ALA A 301 -23.37 65.77 -39.84
C ALA A 301 -24.27 67.01 -39.95
N PRO A 302 -24.33 67.70 -41.10
CA PRO A 302 -25.21 68.86 -41.28
C PRO A 302 -26.66 68.45 -41.04
N GLU A 303 -27.40 69.26 -40.27
CA GLU A 303 -28.83 69.07 -40.03
C GLU A 303 -29.58 69.00 -41.36
N ASP A 304 -30.08 67.82 -41.72
CA ASP A 304 -31.14 67.71 -42.72
C ASP A 304 -32.07 66.53 -42.43
N GLY A 305 -33.34 66.85 -42.19
CA GLY A 305 -34.48 65.95 -42.37
C GLY A 305 -34.89 65.06 -41.19
N LEU A 306 -35.77 65.59 -40.35
CA LEU A 306 -36.71 64.82 -39.51
C LEU A 306 -37.50 63.82 -40.37
N GLY A 307 -37.25 62.53 -40.18
CA GLY A 307 -38.03 61.44 -40.78
C GLY A 307 -38.18 60.28 -39.80
N SER A 308 -39.29 60.25 -39.06
CA SER A 308 -39.65 59.10 -38.23
C SER A 308 -39.92 57.88 -39.11
N VAL A 309 -39.23 56.77 -38.86
CA VAL A 309 -39.63 55.48 -39.43
C VAL A 309 -40.86 55.00 -38.67
N ARG A 310 -42.00 54.89 -39.38
CA ARG A 310 -43.21 54.28 -38.84
C ARG A 310 -42.99 52.78 -38.63
N LYS A 311 -43.50 52.27 -37.51
CA LYS A 311 -43.67 50.84 -37.22
C LYS A 311 -44.42 50.14 -38.38
N PRO A 312 -44.13 48.87 -38.68
CA PRO A 312 -45.03 48.05 -39.47
C PRO A 312 -46.37 47.85 -38.76
#